data_AF-N1WG74-F1
#
_entry.id   AF-N1WG74-F1
#
_cell.length_a   1.000
_cell.length_b   1.000
_cell.length_c   1.000
_cell.angle_alpha   90.00
_cell.angle_beta   90.00
_cell.angle_gamma   90.00
#
_symmetry.space_group_name_H-M   'P 1'
#
loop_
_entity.id
_entity.type
_entity.pdbx_description
1 polymer ?
#
loop_
_entity_poly.entity_id
_entity_poly.type
_entity_poly.pdbx_seq_one_letter_code
_entity_poly.pdbx_strand_id
1 'polypeptide(L)'
;MRPFIFHENGTYYLYYEKYKFLHVLMSWFPYRKWKSRIEVRTSKDLKVWSSPKTVIEPKFPFHKDPKFGESVSNPCLVKFGNKYRMYFSSSLVYIPDCGFCEPKYITVAESTSPLGPFSYFSDPILSPNEMDPFCNLGAGSIKVIEWKGRYLGFQNGIFWNPVRKESCSAILFLQSEDGLNFERINQTPILGPTGKGWKASHVYACDVKYSEAEKIFILYFNARDKPHWTKGKEAIGLFVGKVEEVKRTAGKTTNKPAKKQKPNPKKKISKPKPKAKKSKSK
;
A
#
# COMPACT_ATOMS: atom_id res chain seq x y z
N MET A 1 0.22 -15.07 11.92
CA MET A 1 -0.63 -13.87 11.73
C MET A 1 -0.52 -13.41 10.29
N ARG A 2 -1.44 -12.52 9.85
CA ARG A 2 -1.38 -11.83 8.54
C ARG A 2 -1.17 -12.82 7.38
N PRO A 3 -2.08 -13.79 7.20
CA PRO A 3 -1.95 -14.80 6.16
C PRO A 3 -2.08 -14.19 4.76
N PHE A 4 -1.43 -14.83 3.80
CA PHE A 4 -1.61 -14.58 2.38
C PHE A 4 -1.58 -15.91 1.64
N ILE A 5 -2.55 -16.12 0.77
CA ILE A 5 -2.64 -17.34 -0.03
C ILE A 5 -2.33 -17.05 -1.50
N PHE A 6 -1.40 -17.81 -2.05
CA PHE A 6 -1.08 -17.87 -3.46
C PHE A 6 -1.47 -19.25 -3.98
N HIS A 7 -2.02 -19.34 -5.19
CA HIS A 7 -2.40 -20.61 -5.80
C HIS A 7 -1.85 -20.69 -7.21
N GLU A 8 -1.16 -21.78 -7.50
CA GLU A 8 -0.60 -22.06 -8.82
C GLU A 8 -0.45 -23.56 -9.04
N ASN A 9 -0.76 -24.02 -10.26
CA ASN A 9 -0.58 -25.41 -10.69
C ASN A 9 -1.17 -26.43 -9.68
N GLY A 10 -2.38 -26.15 -9.19
CA GLY A 10 -3.09 -26.99 -8.22
C GLY A 10 -2.46 -27.03 -6.83
N THR A 11 -1.59 -26.07 -6.48
CA THR A 11 -0.92 -25.99 -5.17
C THR A 11 -1.24 -24.66 -4.52
N TYR A 12 -1.71 -24.72 -3.27
CA TYR A 12 -1.86 -23.56 -2.42
C TYR A 12 -0.61 -23.34 -1.60
N TYR A 13 -0.17 -22.09 -1.52
CA TYR A 13 0.95 -21.62 -0.73
C TYR A 13 0.43 -20.61 0.28
N LEU A 14 0.41 -20.99 1.56
CA LEU A 14 -0.01 -20.13 2.65
C LEU A 14 1.21 -19.50 3.30
N TYR A 15 1.44 -18.23 3.00
CA TYR A 15 2.45 -17.41 3.64
C TYR A 15 1.86 -16.73 4.87
N TYR A 16 2.63 -16.63 5.95
CA TYR A 16 2.19 -15.93 7.14
C TYR A 16 3.37 -15.45 7.97
N GLU A 17 3.13 -14.42 8.77
CA GLU A 17 4.08 -13.99 9.79
C GLU A 17 4.09 -14.99 10.95
N LYS A 18 5.27 -15.53 11.22
CA LYS A 18 5.60 -16.28 12.43
C LYS A 18 6.36 -15.39 13.40
N TYR A 19 5.92 -15.39 14.65
CA TYR A 19 6.57 -14.76 15.79
C TYR A 19 6.64 -15.76 16.94
N LYS A 20 7.41 -15.45 17.99
CA LYS A 20 7.57 -16.34 19.15
C LYS A 20 6.22 -16.58 19.84
N PHE A 21 6.00 -17.80 20.31
CA PHE A 21 4.85 -18.15 21.13
C PHE A 21 4.78 -17.23 22.37
N LEU A 22 3.58 -16.77 22.75
CA LEU A 22 3.29 -15.77 23.80
C LEU A 22 3.78 -14.33 23.55
N HIS A 23 4.38 -14.00 22.40
CA HIS A 23 4.93 -12.65 22.17
C HIS A 23 3.86 -11.55 22.10
N VAL A 24 2.63 -11.87 21.67
CA VAL A 24 1.50 -10.93 21.69
C VAL A 24 1.09 -10.61 23.13
N LEU A 25 0.97 -11.64 23.97
CA LEU A 25 0.65 -11.54 25.40
C LEU A 25 1.78 -10.94 26.25
N MET A 26 3.01 -10.83 25.72
CA MET A 26 4.15 -10.28 26.47
C MET A 26 4.74 -9.06 25.77
N SER A 27 4.03 -8.49 24.79
CA SER A 27 4.47 -7.32 24.03
C SER A 27 4.49 -6.04 24.87
N TRP A 28 3.72 -6.01 25.97
CA TRP A 28 3.71 -4.92 26.95
C TRP A 28 4.87 -4.97 27.94
N PHE A 29 5.62 -6.07 28.02
CA PHE A 29 6.77 -6.14 28.91
C PHE A 29 7.88 -5.22 28.40
N PRO A 30 8.34 -4.25 29.21
CA PRO A 30 9.49 -3.45 28.84
C PRO A 30 10.66 -4.41 28.57
N TYR A 31 11.49 -4.09 27.58
CA TYR A 31 12.66 -4.88 27.12
C TYR A 31 12.40 -6.04 26.13
N ARG A 32 11.15 -6.46 25.88
CA ARG A 32 10.90 -7.55 24.91
C ARG A 32 10.71 -7.03 23.48
N LYS A 33 11.78 -7.11 22.68
CA LYS A 33 11.79 -6.72 21.26
C LYS A 33 11.03 -7.72 20.39
N TRP A 34 10.21 -7.22 19.46
CA TRP A 34 9.52 -8.03 18.46
C TRP A 34 10.52 -8.77 17.57
N LYS A 35 10.25 -10.04 17.30
CA LYS A 35 11.00 -10.84 16.32
C LYS A 35 10.04 -11.65 15.49
N SER A 36 10.05 -11.41 14.18
CA SER A 36 9.24 -12.16 13.25
C SER A 36 10.00 -12.58 12.00
N ARG A 37 9.46 -13.62 11.34
CA ARG A 37 9.87 -14.13 10.04
C ARG A 37 8.62 -14.50 9.24
N ILE A 38 8.74 -14.68 7.93
CA ILE A 38 7.65 -15.20 7.10
C ILE A 38 7.93 -16.67 6.82
N GLU A 39 6.93 -17.50 7.12
CA GLU A 39 6.90 -18.92 6.80
C GLU A 39 5.88 -19.19 5.70
N VAL A 40 6.09 -20.28 4.96
CA VAL A 40 5.15 -20.82 3.97
C VAL A 40 4.81 -22.27 4.31
N ARG A 41 3.55 -22.65 4.05
CA ARG A 41 3.08 -24.04 4.02
C ARG A 41 2.39 -24.31 2.70
N THR A 42 2.49 -25.53 2.18
CA THR A 42 1.81 -25.94 0.95
C THR A 42 0.67 -26.90 1.22
N SER A 43 -0.35 -26.84 0.37
CA SER A 43 -1.50 -27.75 0.39
C SER A 43 -2.02 -27.99 -1.01
N LYS A 44 -2.65 -29.15 -1.24
CA LYS A 44 -3.40 -29.46 -2.47
C LYS A 44 -4.91 -29.27 -2.29
N ASP A 45 -5.40 -29.21 -1.05
CA ASP A 45 -6.82 -29.32 -0.72
C ASP A 45 -7.31 -28.30 0.33
N LEU A 46 -6.44 -27.39 0.78
CA LEU A 46 -6.66 -26.41 1.86
C LEU A 46 -6.88 -27.01 3.25
N LYS A 47 -6.80 -28.34 3.40
CA LYS A 47 -7.05 -29.07 4.66
C LYS A 47 -5.75 -29.62 5.23
N VAL A 48 -5.00 -30.36 4.41
CA VAL A 48 -3.72 -30.94 4.78
C VAL A 48 -2.60 -30.01 4.35
N TRP A 49 -1.75 -29.64 5.30
CA TRP A 49 -0.68 -28.66 5.10
C TRP A 49 0.69 -29.25 5.41
N SER A 50 1.67 -28.96 4.57
CA SER A 50 3.08 -29.35 4.77
C SER A 50 3.65 -28.85 6.10
N SER A 51 4.86 -29.30 6.44
CA SER A 51 5.67 -28.63 7.46
C SER A 51 5.96 -27.18 7.03
N PRO A 52 6.07 -26.24 8.00
CA PRO A 52 6.38 -24.86 7.71
C PRO A 52 7.83 -24.70 7.24
N LYS A 53 8.04 -23.85 6.23
CA LYS A 53 9.36 -23.46 5.72
C LYS A 53 9.53 -21.95 5.86
N THR A 54 10.59 -21.51 6.53
CA THR A 54 10.97 -20.09 6.57
C THR A 54 11.43 -19.63 5.19
N VAL A 55 10.91 -18.50 4.72
CA VAL A 55 11.24 -17.92 3.41
C VAL A 55 11.77 -16.49 3.47
N ILE A 56 11.37 -15.72 4.49
CA ILE A 56 11.87 -14.35 4.71
C ILE A 56 12.24 -14.15 6.19
N GLU A 57 13.38 -13.54 6.45
CA GLU A 57 13.89 -13.14 7.76
C GLU A 57 14.46 -11.71 7.70
N PRO A 58 14.48 -10.97 8.83
CA PRO A 58 15.14 -9.67 8.89
C PRO A 58 16.64 -9.76 8.56
N LYS A 59 17.07 -9.18 7.42
CA LYS A 59 18.45 -9.19 6.94
C LYS A 59 19.14 -7.83 7.04
N PHE A 60 18.47 -6.76 6.62
CA PHE A 60 19.06 -5.43 6.52
C PHE A 60 18.79 -4.54 7.74
N PRO A 61 19.59 -3.48 7.96
CA PRO A 61 19.36 -2.51 9.04
C PRO A 61 17.94 -1.95 9.05
N PHE A 62 17.38 -1.62 7.87
CA PHE A 62 16.04 -1.07 7.77
C PHE A 62 14.92 -2.08 8.05
N HIS A 63 15.20 -3.38 8.24
CA HIS A 63 14.22 -4.35 8.78
C HIS A 63 14.12 -4.31 10.32
N LYS A 64 14.98 -3.50 10.96
CA LYS A 64 15.15 -3.47 12.40
C LYS A 64 14.86 -2.08 12.93
N ASP A 65 14.31 -2.05 14.12
CA ASP A 65 14.23 -0.87 14.97
C ASP A 65 14.98 -1.17 16.28
N PRO A 66 15.92 -0.30 16.72
CA PRO A 66 16.71 -0.54 17.93
C PRO A 66 15.87 -0.72 19.19
N LYS A 67 14.69 -0.11 19.26
CA LYS A 67 13.79 -0.14 20.42
C LYS A 67 12.75 -1.23 20.28
N PHE A 68 12.17 -1.40 19.10
CA PHE A 68 10.98 -2.24 18.91
C PHE A 68 11.28 -3.64 18.36
N GLY A 69 12.43 -3.86 17.73
CA GLY A 69 12.89 -5.18 17.31
C GLY A 69 13.02 -5.37 15.80
N GLU A 70 12.98 -6.62 15.36
CA GLU A 70 13.29 -7.06 14.00
C GLU A 70 12.04 -7.68 13.39
N SER A 71 11.41 -7.02 12.42
CA SER A 71 10.12 -7.46 11.89
C SER A 71 10.09 -7.54 10.38
N VAL A 72 9.54 -8.67 9.90
CA VAL A 72 9.01 -8.85 8.56
C VAL A 72 7.61 -9.46 8.67
N SER A 73 6.65 -8.97 7.89
CA SER A 73 5.24 -9.38 7.99
C SER A 73 4.45 -9.06 6.72
N ASN A 74 3.12 -9.30 6.73
CA ASN A 74 2.19 -9.01 5.63
C ASN A 74 2.67 -9.48 4.25
N PRO A 75 2.97 -10.77 4.05
CA PRO A 75 3.39 -11.28 2.75
C PRO A 75 2.35 -10.99 1.66
N CYS A 76 2.84 -10.74 0.45
CA CYS A 76 2.07 -10.71 -0.78
C CYS A 76 2.96 -11.21 -1.92
N LEU A 77 2.72 -12.42 -2.40
CA LEU A 77 3.44 -13.01 -3.52
C LEU A 77 2.70 -12.75 -4.83
N VAL A 78 3.43 -12.29 -5.84
CA VAL A 78 2.95 -12.15 -7.22
C VAL A 78 3.90 -12.88 -8.15
N LYS A 79 3.35 -13.54 -9.18
CA LYS A 79 4.14 -14.08 -10.28
C LYS A 79 4.55 -12.93 -11.20
N PHE A 80 5.84 -12.77 -11.41
CA PHE A 80 6.45 -11.67 -12.17
C PHE A 80 7.28 -12.27 -13.31
N GLY A 81 6.68 -12.40 -14.50
CA GLY A 81 7.29 -13.14 -15.60
C GLY A 81 7.57 -14.60 -15.23
N ASN A 82 8.84 -15.00 -15.28
CA ASN A 82 9.32 -16.34 -14.89
C ASN A 82 9.79 -16.43 -13.42
N LYS A 83 9.57 -15.37 -12.62
CA LYS A 83 9.96 -15.29 -11.21
C LYS A 83 8.74 -15.08 -10.32
N TYR A 84 8.98 -15.11 -9.03
CA TYR A 84 8.05 -14.74 -7.97
C TYR A 84 8.62 -13.56 -7.23
N ARG A 85 7.78 -12.57 -6.96
CA ARG A 85 8.12 -11.37 -6.21
C ARG A 85 7.27 -11.34 -4.94
N MET A 86 7.94 -11.34 -3.79
CA MET A 86 7.34 -11.21 -2.47
C MET A 86 7.44 -9.75 -2.03
N TYR A 87 6.30 -9.10 -1.88
CA TYR A 87 6.18 -7.86 -1.14
C TYR A 87 5.91 -8.19 0.33
N PHE A 88 6.55 -7.47 1.25
CA PHE A 88 6.36 -7.67 2.67
C PHE A 88 6.62 -6.37 3.43
N SER A 89 5.96 -6.20 4.56
CA SER A 89 6.25 -5.10 5.46
C SER A 89 7.54 -5.37 6.24
N SER A 90 8.30 -4.34 6.56
CA SER A 90 9.55 -4.46 7.33
C SER A 90 9.73 -3.35 8.37
N SER A 91 10.44 -3.69 9.46
CA SER A 91 10.64 -2.84 10.65
C SER A 91 9.34 -2.40 11.33
N LEU A 92 9.46 -1.59 12.37
CA LEU A 92 8.39 -1.20 13.27
C LEU A 92 8.48 0.28 13.61
N VAL A 93 7.31 0.89 13.80
CA VAL A 93 7.14 2.22 14.35
C VAL A 93 6.05 2.15 15.43
N TYR A 94 6.33 2.68 16.61
CA TYR A 94 5.34 2.70 17.69
C TYR A 94 4.35 3.84 17.48
N ILE A 95 3.06 3.50 17.51
CA ILE A 95 1.96 4.46 17.36
C ILE A 95 1.34 4.68 18.75
N PRO A 96 1.57 5.83 19.42
CA PRO A 96 1.30 5.98 20.84
C PRO A 96 -0.17 5.78 21.25
N ASP A 97 -1.11 6.34 20.49
CA ASP A 97 -2.55 6.26 20.79
C ASP A 97 -3.17 4.91 20.41
N CYS A 98 -2.58 4.20 19.45
CA CYS A 98 -2.86 2.81 19.16
C CYS A 98 -2.41 1.88 20.29
N GLY A 99 -1.27 2.18 20.92
CA GLY A 99 -0.67 1.39 22.00
C GLY A 99 0.13 0.17 21.53
N PHE A 100 0.52 0.13 20.25
CA PHE A 100 1.31 -0.96 19.67
C PHE A 100 2.15 -0.48 18.48
N CYS A 101 3.02 -1.36 17.96
CA CYS A 101 3.85 -1.06 16.80
C CYS A 101 3.15 -1.43 15.50
N GLU A 102 3.25 -0.55 14.52
CA GLU A 102 2.85 -0.80 13.14
C GLU A 102 4.08 -1.00 12.23
N PRO A 103 3.94 -1.62 11.05
CA PRO A 103 5.05 -1.76 10.13
C PRO A 103 5.49 -0.42 9.52
N LYS A 104 6.81 -0.21 9.49
CA LYS A 104 7.38 1.06 9.05
C LYS A 104 7.53 1.14 7.53
N TYR A 105 8.07 0.11 6.91
CA TYR A 105 8.44 0.10 5.49
C TYR A 105 7.73 -1.01 4.71
N ILE A 106 7.69 -0.89 3.38
CA ILE A 106 7.40 -2.00 2.46
C ILE A 106 8.67 -2.34 1.69
N THR A 107 8.97 -3.63 1.61
CA THR A 107 10.17 -4.18 0.99
C THR A 107 9.79 -5.30 0.03
N VAL A 108 10.74 -5.67 -0.83
CA VAL A 108 10.55 -6.68 -1.85
C VAL A 108 11.72 -7.67 -1.89
N ALA A 109 11.41 -8.92 -2.25
CA ALA A 109 12.40 -9.95 -2.55
C ALA A 109 11.92 -10.84 -3.70
N GLU A 110 12.84 -11.42 -4.46
CA GLU A 110 12.53 -12.23 -5.64
C GLU A 110 13.07 -13.65 -5.54
N SER A 111 12.39 -14.60 -6.16
CA SER A 111 12.86 -15.97 -6.31
C SER A 111 12.42 -16.58 -7.64
N THR A 112 13.10 -17.62 -8.10
CA THR A 112 12.64 -18.48 -9.20
C THR A 112 11.65 -19.55 -8.72
N SER A 113 11.38 -19.64 -7.41
CA SER A 113 10.45 -20.58 -6.81
C SER A 113 9.54 -19.88 -5.79
N PRO A 114 8.26 -20.26 -5.66
CA PRO A 114 7.39 -19.72 -4.61
C PRO A 114 7.91 -20.10 -3.21
N LEU A 115 8.76 -21.13 -3.09
CA LEU A 115 9.35 -21.59 -1.83
C LEU A 115 10.72 -20.98 -1.54
N GLY A 116 11.16 -19.98 -2.30
CA GLY A 116 12.50 -19.41 -2.18
C GLY A 116 13.61 -20.35 -2.72
N PRO A 117 14.89 -20.01 -2.47
CA PRO A 117 15.35 -18.88 -1.66
C PRO A 117 15.00 -17.53 -2.30
N PHE A 118 14.71 -16.54 -1.46
CA PHE A 118 14.41 -15.18 -1.92
C PHE A 118 15.65 -14.28 -1.82
N SER A 119 15.96 -13.60 -2.93
CA SER A 119 16.97 -12.54 -3.04
C SER A 119 16.32 -11.19 -2.74
N TYR A 120 16.84 -10.52 -1.73
CA TYR A 120 16.24 -9.28 -1.23
C TYR A 120 16.77 -8.07 -1.98
N PHE A 121 15.92 -7.05 -2.07
CA PHE A 121 16.35 -5.72 -2.47
C PHE A 121 16.99 -5.01 -1.28
N SER A 122 17.98 -4.16 -1.56
CA SER A 122 18.78 -3.45 -0.56
C SER A 122 18.06 -2.29 0.11
N ASP A 123 16.90 -1.89 -0.41
CA ASP A 123 16.16 -0.70 0.01
C ASP A 123 14.65 -0.97 0.07
N PRO A 124 13.91 -0.29 0.97
CA PRO A 124 12.46 -0.25 0.91
C PRO A 124 11.95 0.30 -0.42
N ILE A 125 10.86 -0.27 -0.93
CA ILE A 125 10.16 0.30 -2.08
C ILE A 125 9.13 1.35 -1.68
N LEU A 126 8.63 1.31 -0.43
CA LEU A 126 7.77 2.35 0.14
C LEU A 126 8.19 2.66 1.57
N SER A 127 8.26 3.95 1.87
CA SER A 127 8.58 4.51 3.18
C SER A 127 7.55 5.56 3.57
N PRO A 128 7.33 5.81 4.88
CA PRO A 128 6.47 6.90 5.30
C PRO A 128 7.10 8.23 4.88
N ASN A 129 6.25 9.19 4.54
CA ASN A 129 6.65 10.53 4.17
C ASN A 129 5.89 11.52 5.04
N GLU A 130 6.60 12.37 5.79
CA GLU A 130 6.02 13.34 6.72
C GLU A 130 5.00 14.28 6.05
N MET A 131 5.19 14.57 4.76
CA MET A 131 4.31 15.43 3.97
C MET A 131 3.10 14.69 3.38
N ASP A 132 3.07 13.36 3.46
CA ASP A 132 1.96 12.57 2.94
C ASP A 132 0.81 12.49 3.95
N PRO A 133 -0.37 13.06 3.64
CA PRO A 133 -1.48 13.11 4.60
C PRO A 133 -2.04 11.73 4.95
N PHE A 134 -1.71 10.67 4.19
CA PHE A 134 -2.25 9.34 4.40
C PHE A 134 -1.17 8.26 4.62
N CYS A 135 0.10 8.65 4.76
CA CYS A 135 1.20 7.71 4.98
C CYS A 135 2.40 8.36 5.71
N ASN A 136 2.15 9.23 6.69
CA ASN A 136 3.21 9.95 7.42
C ASN A 136 3.74 9.24 8.68
N LEU A 137 3.07 8.20 9.19
CA LEU A 137 3.53 7.47 10.38
C LEU A 137 4.19 6.14 10.01
N GLY A 138 3.63 5.40 9.05
CA GLY A 138 4.14 4.11 8.63
C GLY A 138 3.56 3.66 7.28
N ALA A 139 4.34 2.91 6.52
CA ALA A 139 3.93 2.39 5.21
C ALA A 139 3.00 1.17 5.28
N GLY A 140 2.81 0.60 6.47
CA GLY A 140 1.83 -0.45 6.76
C GLY A 140 2.03 -1.70 5.94
N SER A 141 1.05 -2.08 5.11
CA SER A 141 1.08 -3.29 4.27
C SER A 141 0.68 -2.98 2.84
N ILE A 142 1.12 -3.79 1.87
CA ILE A 142 0.64 -3.69 0.49
C ILE A 142 0.08 -5.03 0.01
N LYS A 143 -1.02 -5.00 -0.72
CA LYS A 143 -1.40 -6.09 -1.64
C LYS A 143 -1.17 -5.65 -3.06
N VAL A 144 -0.56 -6.53 -3.85
CA VAL A 144 -0.25 -6.27 -5.25
C VAL A 144 -0.92 -7.34 -6.09
N ILE A 145 -1.55 -6.92 -7.18
CA ILE A 145 -2.07 -7.81 -8.21
C ILE A 145 -1.56 -7.34 -9.57
N GLU A 146 -1.30 -8.27 -10.48
CA GLU A 146 -1.11 -7.96 -11.89
C GLU A 146 -2.48 -7.85 -12.55
N TRP A 147 -2.65 -6.81 -13.37
CA TRP A 147 -3.88 -6.59 -14.12
C TRP A 147 -3.55 -5.87 -15.42
N LYS A 148 -3.82 -6.55 -16.55
CA LYS A 148 -3.62 -6.03 -17.91
C LYS A 148 -2.19 -5.51 -18.16
N GLY A 149 -1.18 -6.25 -17.68
CA GLY A 149 0.24 -5.93 -17.89
C GLY A 149 0.79 -4.85 -16.96
N ARG A 150 0.02 -4.39 -15.97
CA ARG A 150 0.43 -3.42 -14.94
C ARG A 150 0.24 -4.01 -13.55
N TYR A 151 0.90 -3.45 -12.56
CA TYR A 151 0.75 -3.83 -11.16
C TYR A 151 -0.08 -2.81 -10.41
N LEU A 152 -1.15 -3.28 -9.79
CA LEU A 152 -2.00 -2.48 -8.93
C LEU A 152 -1.64 -2.74 -7.46
N GLY A 153 -1.32 -1.68 -6.73
CA GLY A 153 -0.98 -1.71 -5.32
C GLY A 153 -2.13 -1.19 -4.46
N PHE A 154 -2.44 -1.92 -3.39
CA PHE A 154 -3.41 -1.55 -2.37
C PHE A 154 -2.67 -1.42 -1.04
N GLN A 155 -2.17 -0.22 -0.78
CA GLN A 155 -1.36 0.06 0.40
C GLN A 155 -2.24 0.49 1.57
N ASN A 156 -2.06 -0.14 2.72
CA ASN A 156 -2.53 0.38 3.99
C ASN A 156 -1.55 1.44 4.51
N GLY A 157 -1.86 2.71 4.31
CA GLY A 157 -1.06 3.83 4.84
C GLY A 157 -1.51 4.22 6.24
N ILE A 158 -0.55 4.47 7.14
CA ILE A 158 -0.81 4.87 8.53
C ILE A 158 -0.43 6.34 8.68
N PHE A 159 -1.34 7.13 9.25
CA PHE A 159 -1.20 8.57 9.29
C PHE A 159 -1.78 9.21 10.55
N TRP A 160 -1.29 10.39 10.87
CA TRP A 160 -1.90 11.26 11.87
C TRP A 160 -3.01 12.09 11.25
N ASN A 161 -4.21 12.06 11.86
CA ASN A 161 -5.30 12.95 11.48
C ASN A 161 -5.25 14.24 12.34
N PRO A 162 -4.90 15.40 11.75
CA PRO A 162 -4.73 16.63 12.52
C PRO A 162 -6.05 17.20 13.07
N VAL A 163 -7.18 16.91 12.42
CA VAL A 163 -8.50 17.39 12.85
C VAL A 163 -8.99 16.62 14.06
N ARG A 164 -8.85 15.29 14.02
CA ARG A 164 -9.33 14.39 15.09
C ARG A 164 -8.30 14.18 16.20
N LYS A 165 -7.04 14.56 15.97
CA LYS A 165 -5.91 14.36 16.88
C LYS A 165 -5.74 12.89 17.29
N GLU A 166 -5.83 12.01 16.30
CA GLU A 166 -5.59 10.57 16.47
C GLU A 166 -4.92 9.99 15.22
N SER A 167 -4.23 8.87 15.40
CA SER A 167 -3.77 8.04 14.29
C SER A 167 -4.95 7.37 13.58
N CYS A 168 -4.78 7.18 12.29
CA CYS A 168 -5.74 6.58 11.38
C CYS A 168 -4.99 5.71 10.37
N SER A 169 -5.74 4.87 9.66
CA SER A 169 -5.21 4.17 8.50
C SER A 169 -6.23 4.12 7.37
N ALA A 170 -5.74 4.02 6.14
CA ALA A 170 -6.57 3.99 4.95
C ALA A 170 -5.95 3.11 3.86
N ILE A 171 -6.80 2.59 2.97
CA ILE A 171 -6.35 1.89 1.77
C ILE A 171 -6.15 2.90 0.64
N LEU A 172 -4.89 3.03 0.23
CA LEU A 172 -4.41 3.83 -0.88
C LEU A 172 -4.34 2.96 -2.13
N PHE A 173 -4.55 3.59 -3.29
CA PHE A 173 -4.50 2.91 -4.57
C PHE A 173 -3.32 3.40 -5.40
N LEU A 174 -2.48 2.45 -5.81
CA LEU A 174 -1.22 2.70 -6.48
C LEU A 174 -1.17 1.91 -7.80
N GLN A 175 -0.37 2.41 -8.74
CA GLN A 175 0.00 1.69 -9.96
C GLN A 175 1.51 1.61 -10.08
N SER A 176 1.99 0.58 -10.78
CA SER A 176 3.38 0.41 -11.16
C SER A 176 3.47 -0.34 -12.49
N GLU A 177 4.39 0.06 -13.35
CA GLU A 177 4.71 -0.70 -14.58
C GLU A 177 5.67 -1.87 -14.28
N ASP A 178 6.61 -1.66 -13.37
CA ASP A 178 7.70 -2.59 -13.10
C ASP A 178 7.51 -3.37 -11.79
N GLY A 179 6.46 -3.08 -11.02
CA GLY A 179 6.20 -3.66 -9.72
C GLY A 179 7.21 -3.27 -8.64
N LEU A 180 7.96 -2.18 -8.82
CA LEU A 180 8.92 -1.65 -7.85
C LEU A 180 8.61 -0.19 -7.55
N ASN A 181 8.43 0.60 -8.60
CA ASN A 181 8.12 2.02 -8.53
C ASN A 181 6.60 2.20 -8.55
N PHE A 182 6.02 2.43 -7.37
CA PHE A 182 4.58 2.62 -7.22
C PHE A 182 4.23 4.10 -7.09
N GLU A 183 3.26 4.53 -7.89
CA GLU A 183 2.70 5.88 -7.85
C GLU A 183 1.24 5.83 -7.40
N ARG A 184 0.84 6.79 -6.56
CA ARG A 184 -0.55 6.89 -6.12
C ARG A 184 -1.43 7.40 -7.26
N ILE A 185 -2.50 6.66 -7.57
CA ILE A 185 -3.44 7.02 -8.65
C ILE A 185 -4.38 8.15 -8.21
N ASN A 186 -4.86 8.09 -6.96
CA ASN A 186 -5.86 9.02 -6.42
C ASN A 186 -5.26 9.89 -5.33
N GLN A 187 -5.59 11.19 -5.31
CA GLN A 187 -5.15 12.07 -4.20
C GLN A 187 -5.76 11.66 -2.85
N THR A 188 -6.93 11.03 -2.87
CA THR A 188 -7.63 10.52 -1.68
C THR A 188 -7.56 8.99 -1.61
N PRO A 189 -7.63 8.40 -0.40
CA PRO A 189 -7.71 6.95 -0.25
C PRO A 189 -8.98 6.40 -0.89
N ILE A 190 -8.90 5.19 -1.47
CA ILE A 190 -10.08 4.49 -2.00
C ILE A 190 -10.99 3.99 -0.86
N LEU A 191 -10.41 3.71 0.31
CA LEU A 191 -11.13 3.39 1.53
C LEU A 191 -10.46 4.07 2.72
N GLY A 192 -11.08 5.14 3.22
CA GLY A 192 -10.62 5.86 4.41
C GLY A 192 -11.54 5.71 5.62
N PRO A 193 -11.09 6.15 6.80
CA PRO A 193 -11.92 6.17 8.00
C PRO A 193 -13.07 7.16 7.85
N THR A 194 -14.23 6.82 8.40
CA THR A 194 -15.46 7.63 8.29
C THR A 194 -15.63 8.63 9.44
N GLY A 195 -14.80 8.55 10.48
CA GLY A 195 -14.99 9.32 11.72
C GLY A 195 -16.16 8.87 12.61
N LYS A 196 -17.02 7.97 12.12
CA LYS A 196 -18.18 7.44 12.84
C LYS A 196 -18.50 5.99 12.45
N GLY A 197 -19.12 5.24 13.36
CA GLY A 197 -19.49 3.84 13.16
C GLY A 197 -18.30 2.89 13.17
N TRP A 198 -18.51 1.65 12.71
CA TRP A 198 -17.52 0.56 12.78
C TRP A 198 -16.20 0.85 12.03
N LYS A 199 -16.24 1.75 11.02
CA LYS A 199 -15.08 2.20 10.23
C LYS A 199 -14.55 3.56 10.66
N ALA A 200 -14.82 3.96 11.91
CA ALA A 200 -14.54 5.34 12.34
C ALA A 200 -13.06 5.70 12.33
N SER A 201 -12.14 4.80 12.68
CA SER A 201 -10.74 5.18 12.96
C SER A 201 -9.72 4.60 11.98
N HIS A 202 -9.73 3.30 11.73
CA HIS A 202 -8.74 2.64 10.87
C HIS A 202 -9.40 1.74 9.85
N VAL A 203 -8.86 1.74 8.63
CA VAL A 203 -9.15 0.81 7.54
C VAL A 203 -7.85 0.21 7.06
N TYR A 204 -7.67 -1.10 7.19
CA TYR A 204 -6.36 -1.75 7.10
C TYR A 204 -6.49 -3.20 6.68
N ALA A 205 -5.33 -3.84 6.44
CA ALA A 205 -5.19 -5.27 6.15
C ALA A 205 -6.22 -5.75 5.10
N CYS A 206 -5.98 -5.41 3.83
CA CYS A 206 -6.85 -5.87 2.75
C CYS A 206 -6.34 -7.16 2.09
N ASP A 207 -7.25 -7.87 1.43
CA ASP A 207 -6.96 -8.83 0.37
C ASP A 207 -7.87 -8.53 -0.82
N VAL A 208 -7.29 -8.57 -2.02
CA VAL A 208 -7.98 -8.16 -3.25
C VAL A 208 -7.79 -9.21 -4.33
N LYS A 209 -8.87 -9.50 -5.05
CA LYS A 209 -8.89 -10.39 -6.22
C LYS A 209 -9.69 -9.75 -7.34
N TYR A 210 -9.27 -9.99 -8.57
CA TYR A 210 -10.08 -9.70 -9.75
C TYR A 210 -10.82 -10.96 -10.17
N SER A 211 -12.13 -10.85 -10.36
CA SER A 211 -12.96 -11.92 -10.92
C SER A 211 -13.15 -11.66 -12.41
N GLU A 212 -12.54 -12.49 -13.26
CA GLU A 212 -12.72 -12.42 -14.72
C GLU A 212 -14.17 -12.69 -15.13
N ALA A 213 -14.82 -13.66 -14.48
CA ALA A 213 -16.20 -14.05 -14.77
C ALA A 213 -17.18 -12.90 -14.51
N GLU A 214 -16.99 -12.18 -13.41
CA GLU A 214 -17.88 -11.11 -12.95
C GLU A 214 -17.41 -9.72 -13.38
N LYS A 215 -16.18 -9.60 -13.91
CA LYS A 215 -15.50 -8.34 -14.27
C LYS A 215 -15.48 -7.31 -13.13
N ILE A 216 -15.21 -7.78 -11.91
CA ILE A 216 -15.15 -6.96 -10.70
C ILE A 216 -13.88 -7.21 -9.91
N PHE A 217 -13.42 -6.18 -9.21
CA PHE A 217 -12.50 -6.31 -8.10
C PHE A 217 -13.28 -6.56 -6.81
N ILE A 218 -12.86 -7.56 -6.04
CA ILE A 218 -13.40 -7.93 -4.74
C ILE A 218 -12.30 -7.67 -3.73
N LEU A 219 -12.54 -6.74 -2.80
CA LEU A 219 -11.59 -6.36 -1.76
C LEU A 219 -12.22 -6.57 -0.39
N TYR A 220 -11.66 -7.50 0.38
CA TYR A 220 -11.95 -7.62 1.81
C TYR A 220 -10.97 -6.79 2.61
N PHE A 221 -11.42 -6.14 3.67
CA PHE A 221 -10.58 -5.31 4.53
C PHE A 221 -11.03 -5.35 5.98
N ASN A 222 -10.10 -5.09 6.90
CA ASN A 222 -10.45 -4.86 8.29
C ASN A 222 -10.72 -3.38 8.54
N ALA A 223 -11.63 -3.10 9.45
CA ALA A 223 -11.75 -1.77 10.02
C ALA A 223 -12.03 -1.83 11.51
N ARG A 224 -11.70 -0.73 12.19
CA ARG A 224 -12.01 -0.53 13.61
C ARG A 224 -12.47 0.88 13.90
N ASP A 225 -13.27 1.01 14.94
CA ASP A 225 -13.91 2.25 15.35
C ASP A 225 -13.07 3.14 16.29
N LYS A 226 -12.03 2.60 16.93
CA LYS A 226 -11.11 3.33 17.81
C LYS A 226 -9.64 3.02 17.50
N PRO A 227 -8.69 3.97 17.75
CA PRO A 227 -7.26 3.73 17.58
C PRO A 227 -6.72 2.66 18.54
N HIS A 228 -7.01 2.80 19.83
CA HIS A 228 -6.44 1.95 20.87
C HIS A 228 -6.93 0.50 20.73
N TRP A 229 -5.99 -0.44 20.70
CA TRP A 229 -6.28 -1.85 20.39
C TRP A 229 -7.26 -2.54 21.34
N THR A 230 -7.28 -2.17 22.63
CA THR A 230 -8.26 -2.73 23.60
C THR A 230 -9.65 -2.10 23.54
N LYS A 231 -9.80 -0.94 22.88
CA LYS A 231 -11.05 -0.17 22.84
C LYS A 231 -11.77 -0.30 21.51
N GLY A 232 -11.03 -0.60 20.44
CA GLY A 232 -11.58 -0.75 19.09
C GLY A 232 -12.35 -2.05 18.94
N LYS A 233 -13.52 -1.97 18.30
CA LYS A 233 -14.23 -3.12 17.75
C LYS A 233 -13.80 -3.30 16.30
N GLU A 234 -13.28 -4.47 15.98
CA GLU A 234 -12.84 -4.82 14.62
C GLU A 234 -13.95 -5.54 13.86
N ALA A 235 -14.10 -5.24 12.58
CA ALA A 235 -14.99 -5.95 11.66
C ALA A 235 -14.35 -6.07 10.27
N ILE A 236 -14.79 -7.07 9.51
CA ILE A 236 -14.38 -7.27 8.12
C ILE A 236 -15.43 -6.64 7.21
N GLY A 237 -14.98 -5.77 6.31
CA GLY A 237 -15.77 -5.18 5.24
C GLY A 237 -15.50 -5.82 3.90
N LEU A 238 -16.44 -5.60 2.97
CA LEU A 238 -16.32 -5.92 1.56
C LEU A 238 -16.48 -4.64 0.74
N PHE A 239 -15.57 -4.43 -0.20
CA PHE A 239 -15.65 -3.38 -1.21
C PHE A 239 -15.57 -4.02 -2.60
N VAL A 240 -16.49 -3.65 -3.48
CA VAL A 240 -16.57 -4.18 -4.85
C VAL A 240 -16.39 -3.04 -5.84
N GLY A 241 -15.39 -3.16 -6.70
CA GLY A 241 -15.12 -2.22 -7.80
C GLY A 241 -15.53 -2.82 -9.13
N LYS A 242 -16.43 -2.16 -9.86
CA LYS A 242 -16.79 -2.55 -11.24
C LYS A 242 -15.82 -1.94 -12.24
N VAL A 243 -15.48 -2.71 -13.27
CA VAL A 243 -14.68 -2.20 -14.40
C VAL A 243 -15.63 -1.73 -15.49
N GLU A 244 -15.71 -0.42 -15.71
CA GLU A 244 -16.39 0.15 -16.87
C GLU A 244 -15.37 0.33 -18.00
N GLU A 245 -15.38 -0.59 -18.97
CA GLU A 245 -14.56 -0.43 -20.17
C GLU A 245 -15.22 0.58 -21.11
N VAL A 246 -14.70 1.79 -21.14
CA VAL A 246 -15.04 2.74 -22.20
C VAL A 246 -14.47 2.20 -23.50
N LYS A 247 -15.32 1.58 -24.32
CA LYS A 247 -14.97 1.27 -25.71
C LYS A 247 -14.65 2.58 -26.40
N ARG A 248 -13.36 2.86 -26.60
CA ARG A 248 -12.96 3.85 -27.59
C ARG A 248 -13.39 3.30 -28.94
N THR A 249 -14.57 3.70 -29.40
CA THR A 249 -14.93 3.59 -30.81
C THR A 249 -13.81 4.25 -31.58
N ALA A 250 -13.10 3.48 -32.40
CA ALA A 250 -12.12 3.98 -33.35
C ALA A 250 -12.82 5.10 -34.13
N GLY A 251 -12.47 6.34 -33.81
CA GLY A 251 -13.02 7.49 -34.49
C GLY A 251 -12.63 7.37 -35.95
N LYS A 252 -13.63 7.27 -36.83
CA LYS A 252 -13.46 7.55 -38.25
C LYS A 252 -12.69 8.86 -38.36
N THR A 253 -11.47 8.79 -38.87
CA THR A 253 -10.68 9.92 -39.33
C THR A 253 -11.51 10.64 -40.39
N THR A 254 -12.27 11.65 -39.98
CA THR A 254 -12.88 12.58 -40.93
C THR A 254 -11.85 13.65 -41.20
N ASN A 255 -11.09 13.47 -42.28
CA ASN A 255 -10.34 14.53 -42.93
C ASN A 255 -11.32 15.65 -43.31
N LYS A 256 -11.47 16.65 -42.44
CA LYS A 256 -12.03 17.95 -42.83
C LYS A 256 -10.89 18.83 -43.33
N PRO A 257 -10.95 19.36 -44.57
CA PRO A 257 -9.94 20.29 -45.05
C PRO A 257 -9.86 21.53 -44.17
N ALA A 258 -8.64 21.98 -43.91
CA ALA A 258 -8.36 23.19 -43.15
C ALA A 258 -9.08 24.41 -43.78
N LYS A 259 -9.98 25.03 -43.01
CA LYS A 259 -10.49 26.37 -43.34
C LYS A 259 -9.37 27.38 -43.13
N LYS A 260 -8.94 28.03 -44.22
CA LYS A 260 -8.04 29.20 -44.22
C LYS A 260 -8.53 30.24 -43.20
N GLN A 261 -7.71 30.55 -42.21
CA GLN A 261 -7.88 31.73 -41.35
C GLN A 261 -7.59 32.99 -42.16
N LYS A 262 -8.54 33.93 -42.18
CA LYS A 262 -8.29 35.32 -42.60
C LYS A 262 -7.48 36.04 -41.50
N PRO A 263 -6.54 36.93 -41.87
CA PRO A 263 -5.71 37.64 -40.89
C PRO A 263 -6.53 38.66 -40.11
N ASN A 264 -6.37 38.68 -38.79
CA ASN A 264 -6.98 39.66 -37.88
C ASN A 264 -6.12 40.93 -37.82
N PRO A 265 -6.71 42.14 -37.70
CA PRO A 265 -5.96 43.39 -37.79
C PRO A 265 -5.16 43.71 -36.51
N LYS A 266 -4.00 44.33 -36.73
CA LYS A 266 -2.96 44.70 -35.76
C LYS A 266 -3.52 45.44 -34.53
N LYS A 267 -3.28 44.92 -33.32
CA LYS A 267 -3.40 45.67 -32.06
C LYS A 267 -2.22 46.64 -31.92
N LYS A 268 -2.52 47.94 -31.75
CA LYS A 268 -1.56 49.01 -31.44
C LYS A 268 -0.94 48.78 -30.05
N ILE A 269 0.39 48.83 -29.98
CA ILE A 269 1.19 48.82 -28.76
C ILE A 269 1.18 50.23 -28.16
N SER A 270 0.68 50.39 -26.93
CA SER A 270 0.80 51.63 -26.17
C SER A 270 2.07 51.61 -25.30
N LYS A 271 2.91 52.65 -25.44
CA LYS A 271 4.18 52.85 -24.73
C LYS A 271 3.99 53.13 -23.22
N PRO A 272 5.00 52.88 -22.37
CA PRO A 272 4.94 53.13 -20.93
C PRO A 272 5.15 54.62 -20.59
N LYS A 273 4.44 55.12 -19.56
CA LYS A 273 4.62 56.45 -18.96
C LYS A 273 5.77 56.47 -17.93
N PRO A 274 6.54 57.57 -17.81
CA PRO A 274 7.71 57.65 -16.93
C PRO A 274 7.35 58.01 -15.47
N LYS A 275 8.16 57.52 -14.53
CA LYS A 275 8.11 57.83 -13.08
C LYS A 275 8.66 59.23 -12.81
N ALA A 276 7.90 60.07 -12.13
CA ALA A 276 8.36 61.35 -11.61
C ALA A 276 8.95 61.20 -10.20
N LYS A 277 10.18 61.71 -10.03
CA LYS A 277 10.88 61.89 -8.76
C LYS A 277 10.22 63.00 -7.93
N LYS A 278 10.10 62.81 -6.60
CA LYS A 278 9.93 63.92 -5.65
C LYS A 278 11.25 64.14 -4.89
N SER A 279 11.76 65.35 -5.00
CA SER A 279 12.93 65.89 -4.30
C SER A 279 12.54 66.51 -2.96
N LYS A 280 13.53 66.57 -2.05
CA LYS A 280 13.52 67.17 -0.71
C LYS A 280 13.63 68.71 -0.70
N SER A 281 13.39 69.25 0.50
CA SER A 281 13.79 70.54 1.13
C SER A 281 12.62 71.50 1.34
N LYS A 282 12.47 72.17 2.48
CA LYS A 282 13.40 72.48 3.59
C LYS A 282 12.84 72.08 4.94
#